data_AF-A0A3P1B9T3-F1
#
_entry.id   AF-A0A3P1B9T3-F1
#
_cell.length_a   1.000
_cell.length_b   1.000
_cell.length_c   1.000
_cell.angle_alpha   90.00
_cell.angle_beta   90.00
_cell.angle_gamma   90.00
#
_symmetry.space_group_name_H-M   'P 1'
#
loop_
_entity.id
_entity.type
_entity.pdbx_description
1 polymer ?
#
loop_
_entity_poly.entity_id
_entity_poly.type
_entity_poly.pdbx_seq_one_letter_code
_entity_poly.pdbx_strand_id
1 'polypeptide(L)'
;MSRDYLFYACVAIFLITNTLINTLTKLFPKVDGVKLPIPNQQAWIENRDQLNEIVRNWFYCLMAAVNTIMALALYVLRRLNSQLGSTSLSGHQWLLPVCTAILAVVIISLPIRLALKPAVEE
;
A
#
# COMPACT_ATOMS: atom_id res chain seq x y z
N MET A 1 -18.29 20.33 7.64
CA MET A 1 -16.87 19.95 7.46
C MET A 1 -16.26 20.95 6.47
N SER A 2 -15.28 21.75 6.86
CA SER A 2 -14.67 22.75 5.97
C SER A 2 -13.70 22.08 4.98
N ARG A 3 -13.49 22.71 3.82
CA ARG A 3 -12.52 22.25 2.80
C ARG A 3 -11.11 22.08 3.39
N ASP A 4 -10.74 22.97 4.30
CA ASP A 4 -9.43 22.99 4.94
C ASP A 4 -9.26 21.75 5.84
N TYR A 5 -10.32 21.32 6.54
CA TYR A 5 -10.29 20.09 7.34
C TYR A 5 -10.03 18.85 6.48
N LEU A 6 -10.69 18.74 5.31
CA LEU A 6 -10.44 17.64 4.36
C LEU A 6 -9.01 17.65 3.84
N PHE A 7 -8.48 18.83 3.50
CA PHE A 7 -7.10 18.98 3.05
C PHE A 7 -6.11 18.55 4.14
N TYR A 8 -6.26 19.04 5.37
CA TYR A 8 -5.37 18.66 6.48
C TYR A 8 -5.48 17.18 6.83
N ALA A 9 -6.67 16.57 6.75
CA ALA A 9 -6.85 15.13 6.93
C ALA A 9 -6.10 14.32 5.85
N CYS A 10 -6.22 14.71 4.57
CA CYS A 10 -5.48 14.06 3.48
C CYS A 10 -3.96 14.17 3.68
N VAL A 11 -3.46 15.35 4.05
CA VAL A 11 -2.02 15.57 4.30
C VAL A 11 -1.54 14.76 5.51
N ALA A 12 -2.31 14.72 6.59
CA ALA A 12 -1.97 13.94 7.78
C ALA A 12 -1.91 12.45 7.46
N ILE A 13 -2.92 11.90 6.77
CA ILE A 13 -2.94 10.51 6.34
C ILE A 13 -1.73 10.21 5.44
N PHE A 14 -1.47 11.08 4.47
CA PHE A 14 -0.31 10.94 3.58
C PHE A 14 1.01 10.87 4.37
N LEU A 15 1.25 11.82 5.29
CA LEU A 15 2.48 11.87 6.07
C LEU A 15 2.61 10.64 6.99
N ILE A 16 1.54 10.28 7.69
CA ILE A 16 1.52 9.13 8.60
C ILE A 16 1.80 7.85 7.82
N THR A 17 1.09 7.60 6.71
CA THR A 17 1.26 6.36 5.95
C THR A 17 2.64 6.25 5.33
N ASN A 18 3.16 7.32 4.72
CA ASN A 18 4.50 7.28 4.14
C ASN A 18 5.60 7.10 5.22
N THR A 19 5.47 7.79 6.36
CA THR A 19 6.43 7.67 7.47
C THR A 19 6.38 6.28 8.10
N LEU A 20 5.19 5.74 8.33
CA LEU A 20 4.99 4.42 8.92
C LEU A 20 5.56 3.33 8.02
N ILE A 21 5.23 3.34 6.72
CA ILE A 21 5.73 2.35 5.76
C ILE A 21 7.25 2.41 5.65
N ASN A 22 7.84 3.61 5.58
CA ASN A 22 9.29 3.77 5.54
C ASN A 22 9.97 3.24 6.82
N THR A 23 9.35 3.48 7.97
CA THR A 23 9.85 2.97 9.25
C THR A 23 9.78 1.44 9.28
N LEU A 24 8.65 0.84 8.89
CA LEU A 24 8.49 -0.61 8.80
C LEU A 24 9.52 -1.24 7.85
N THR A 25 9.76 -0.60 6.70
CA THR A 25 10.77 -1.04 5.72
C THR A 25 12.17 -1.11 6.33
N LYS A 26 12.53 -0.14 7.18
CA LYS A 26 13.85 -0.10 7.85
C LYS A 26 13.94 -1.03 9.04
N LEU A 27 12.82 -1.34 9.69
CA LEU A 27 12.77 -2.23 10.85
C LEU A 27 12.70 -3.71 10.44
N PHE A 28 12.10 -4.03 9.29
CA PHE A 28 11.90 -5.41 8.84
C PHE A 28 13.19 -6.26 8.79
N PRO A 29 14.34 -5.76 8.30
CA PRO A 29 15.59 -6.53 8.32
C PRO A 29 16.10 -6.86 9.73
N LYS A 30 15.67 -6.10 10.75
CA LYS A 30 16.06 -6.31 12.16
C LYS A 30 15.19 -7.34 12.88
N VAL A 31 14.12 -7.82 12.22
CA VAL A 31 13.21 -8.82 12.80
C VAL A 31 13.81 -10.21 12.60
N ASP A 32 13.80 -10.99 13.67
CA ASP A 32 14.18 -12.40 13.69
C ASP A 32 13.29 -13.22 12.74
N GLY A 33 13.90 -13.83 11.73
CA GLY A 33 13.21 -14.59 10.68
C GLY A 33 12.47 -15.82 11.20
N VAL A 34 12.86 -16.35 12.37
CA VAL A 34 12.24 -17.53 12.99
C VAL A 34 10.83 -17.22 13.56
N LYS A 35 10.49 -15.95 13.73
CA LYS A 35 9.19 -15.52 14.27
C LYS A 35 8.19 -15.06 13.19
N LEU A 36 8.57 -15.09 11.92
CA LEU A 36 7.72 -14.66 10.82
C LEU A 36 6.76 -15.80 10.42
N PRO A 37 5.43 -15.59 10.42
CA PRO A 37 4.47 -16.57 9.96
C PRO A 37 4.45 -16.63 8.42
N ILE A 38 5.52 -17.16 7.83
CA ILE A 38 5.70 -17.26 6.39
C ILE A 38 5.83 -18.72 5.94
N PRO A 39 5.27 -19.11 4.79
CA PRO A 39 5.50 -20.43 4.21
C PRO A 39 6.99 -20.60 3.85
N ASN A 40 7.49 -21.84 3.79
CA ASN A 40 8.88 -22.16 3.43
C ASN A 40 9.93 -21.42 4.28
N GLN A 41 9.65 -21.22 5.57
CA GLN A 41 10.43 -20.38 6.47
C GLN A 41 11.94 -20.65 6.42
N GLN A 42 12.35 -21.92 6.42
CA GLN A 42 13.76 -22.30 6.40
C GLN A 42 14.48 -21.84 5.12
N ALA A 43 13.86 -22.03 3.95
CA ALA A 43 14.42 -21.57 2.68
C ALA A 43 14.57 -20.05 2.62
N TRP A 44 13.64 -19.30 3.22
CA TRP A 44 13.71 -17.85 3.31
C TRP A 44 14.71 -17.33 4.36
N ILE A 45 14.99 -18.11 5.40
CA ILE A 45 16.06 -17.81 6.36
C ILE A 45 17.41 -17.99 5.69
N GLU A 46 17.59 -19.06 4.91
CA GLU A 46 18.81 -19.32 4.12
C GLU A 46 19.03 -18.23 3.06
N ASN A 47 17.95 -17.68 2.48
CA ASN A 47 17.98 -16.62 1.47
C ASN A 47 17.46 -15.28 2.03
N ARG A 48 17.95 -14.86 3.20
CA ARG A 48 17.42 -13.71 3.95
C ARG A 48 17.47 -12.39 3.17
N ASP A 49 18.47 -12.21 2.33
CA ASP A 49 18.65 -11.01 1.50
C ASP A 49 17.56 -10.88 0.44
N GLN A 50 17.22 -11.99 -0.25
CA GLN A 50 16.09 -12.02 -1.18
C GLN A 50 14.76 -11.74 -0.45
N LEU A 51 14.56 -12.29 0.75
CA LEU A 51 13.37 -12.00 1.56
C LEU A 51 13.28 -10.51 1.92
N ASN A 52 14.40 -9.91 2.33
CA ASN A 52 14.48 -8.48 2.63
C ASN A 52 14.12 -7.63 1.43
N GLU A 53 14.63 -7.97 0.25
CA GLU A 53 14.33 -7.25 -0.98
C GLU A 53 12.85 -7.36 -1.36
N ILE A 54 12.28 -8.57 -1.36
CA ILE A 54 10.87 -8.79 -1.69
C ILE A 54 9.96 -7.97 -0.78
N VAL A 55 10.19 -8.03 0.53
CA VAL A 55 9.34 -7.33 1.51
C VAL A 55 9.54 -5.82 1.44
N ARG A 56 10.78 -5.36 1.21
CA ARG A 56 11.07 -3.94 0.97
C ARG A 56 10.35 -3.41 -0.27
N ASN A 57 10.45 -4.13 -1.38
CA ASN A 57 9.76 -3.77 -2.62
C ASN A 57 8.24 -3.79 -2.44
N TRP A 58 7.71 -4.76 -1.68
CA TRP A 58 6.30 -4.81 -1.35
C TRP A 58 5.84 -3.59 -0.53
N PHE A 59 6.61 -3.15 0.48
CA PHE A 59 6.30 -1.93 1.21
C PHE A 59 6.30 -0.69 0.30
N TYR A 60 7.23 -0.58 -0.65
CA TYR A 60 7.21 0.49 -1.64
C TYR A 60 5.98 0.43 -2.56
N CYS A 61 5.57 -0.77 -2.99
CA CYS A 61 4.32 -0.95 -3.74
C CYS A 61 3.09 -0.51 -2.92
N LEU A 62 3.05 -0.83 -1.61
CA LEU A 62 1.98 -0.38 -0.71
C LEU A 62 1.94 1.14 -0.57
N MET A 63 3.10 1.77 -0.43
CA MET A 63 3.22 3.23 -0.40
C MET A 63 2.69 3.87 -1.69
N ALA A 64 3.09 3.33 -2.85
CA ALA A 64 2.61 3.80 -4.15
C ALA A 64 1.09 3.64 -4.32
N ALA A 65 0.53 2.50 -3.87
CA ALA A 65 -0.91 2.26 -3.90
C ALA A 65 -1.70 3.25 -3.07
N VAL A 66 -1.28 3.52 -1.82
CA VAL A 66 -1.93 4.51 -0.96
C VAL A 66 -1.87 5.90 -1.58
N ASN A 67 -0.70 6.30 -2.09
CA ASN A 67 -0.53 7.61 -2.74
C ASN A 67 -1.41 7.72 -4.00
N THR A 68 -1.58 6.65 -4.76
CA THR A 68 -2.47 6.60 -5.93
C THR A 68 -3.94 6.75 -5.52
N ILE A 69 -4.37 6.05 -4.49
CA ILE A 69 -5.74 6.14 -3.95
C ILE A 69 -6.03 7.57 -3.45
N MET A 70 -5.07 8.18 -2.76
CA MET A 70 -5.18 9.58 -2.32
C MET A 70 -5.34 10.53 -3.51
N ALA A 71 -4.52 10.36 -4.56
CA ALA A 71 -4.61 11.16 -5.77
C ALA A 71 -5.97 11.00 -6.48
N LEU A 72 -6.49 9.77 -6.57
CA LEU A 72 -7.82 9.50 -7.12
C LEU A 72 -8.94 10.14 -6.28
N ALA A 73 -8.85 10.05 -4.95
CA ALA A 73 -9.82 10.67 -4.05
C ALA A 73 -9.84 12.20 -4.20
N LEU A 74 -8.67 12.85 -4.23
CA LEU A 74 -8.55 14.28 -4.46
C LEU A 74 -9.05 14.69 -5.86
N TYR A 75 -8.78 13.88 -6.88
CA TYR A 75 -9.30 14.11 -8.23
C TYR A 75 -10.83 14.12 -8.27
N VAL A 76 -11.48 13.13 -7.63
CA VAL A 76 -12.95 13.07 -7.54
C VAL A 76 -13.51 14.22 -6.72
N LEU A 77 -12.89 14.55 -5.58
CA LEU A 77 -13.29 15.69 -4.75
C LEU A 77 -13.20 17.01 -5.54
N ARG A 78 -12.15 17.22 -6.34
CA ARG A 78 -12.02 18.39 -7.22
C ARG A 78 -13.15 18.46 -8.24
N ARG A 79 -13.52 17.32 -8.86
CA ARG A 79 -14.62 17.24 -9.83
C ARG A 79 -15.95 17.58 -9.19
N LEU A 80 -16.26 16.99 -8.04
CA LEU A 80 -17.47 17.27 -7.28
C LEU A 80 -17.54 18.74 -6.86
N ASN A 81 -16.43 19.32 -6.41
CA ASN A 81 -16.37 20.73 -6.02
C ASN A 81 -16.53 21.70 -7.21
N SER A 82 -16.18 21.28 -8.43
CA SER A 82 -16.35 22.09 -9.65
C SER A 82 -17.78 22.06 -10.23
N GLN A 83 -18.57 21.04 -9.88
CA GLN A 83 -19.96 20.93 -10.29
C GLN A 83 -20.84 21.71 -9.30
N LEU A 84 -20.97 23.02 -9.52
CA LEU A 84 -21.89 23.89 -8.78
C LEU A 84 -23.32 23.34 -8.83
N GLY A 85 -23.73 22.61 -7.78
CA GLY A 85 -25.12 22.22 -7.53
C GLY A 85 -25.49 20.75 -7.78
N SER A 86 -24.57 19.90 -8.23
CA SER A 86 -24.81 18.46 -8.43
C SER A 86 -24.01 17.64 -7.41
N THR A 87 -24.65 17.25 -6.31
CA THR A 87 -24.10 16.34 -5.29
C THR A 87 -24.19 14.86 -5.68
N SER A 88 -24.58 14.56 -6.92
CA SER A 88 -24.78 13.19 -7.37
C SER A 88 -23.45 12.45 -7.49
N LEU A 89 -23.17 11.55 -6.54
CA LEU A 89 -22.06 10.59 -6.61
C LEU A 89 -22.23 9.53 -7.72
N SER A 90 -23.36 9.53 -8.45
CA SER A 90 -23.71 8.49 -9.43
C SER A 90 -22.62 8.25 -10.48
N GLY A 91 -21.87 9.27 -10.88
CA GLY A 91 -20.75 9.13 -11.84
C GLY A 91 -19.41 8.63 -11.27
N HIS A 92 -19.30 8.47 -9.95
CA HIS A 92 -18.04 8.16 -9.26
C HIS A 92 -18.09 6.88 -8.42
N GLN A 93 -19.13 6.05 -8.58
CA GLN A 93 -19.26 4.76 -7.89
C GLN A 93 -18.10 3.80 -8.20
N TRP A 94 -17.42 3.96 -9.34
CA TRP A 94 -16.24 3.20 -9.73
C TRP A 94 -15.03 3.43 -8.82
N LEU A 95 -14.99 4.54 -8.07
CA LEU A 95 -13.84 4.89 -7.25
C LEU A 95 -13.57 3.82 -6.19
N LEU A 96 -14.61 3.37 -5.49
CA LEU A 96 -14.49 2.36 -4.45
C LEU A 96 -13.96 1.02 -4.98
N PRO A 97 -14.54 0.37 -6.01
CA PRO A 97 -14.01 -0.88 -6.53
C PRO A 97 -12.60 -0.74 -7.11
N VAL A 98 -12.23 0.40 -7.71
CA VAL A 98 -10.85 0.63 -8.18
C VAL A 98 -9.87 0.73 -7.01
N CYS A 99 -10.18 1.51 -5.97
CA CYS A 99 -9.34 1.59 -4.77
C CYS A 99 -9.20 0.21 -4.09
N THR A 100 -10.30 -0.53 -3.99
CA THR A 100 -10.30 -1.90 -3.45
C THR A 100 -9.44 -2.83 -4.28
N ALA A 101 -9.54 -2.79 -5.62
CA ALA A 101 -8.73 -3.62 -6.50
C ALA A 101 -7.23 -3.31 -6.37
N ILE A 102 -6.86 -2.02 -6.30
CA ILE A 102 -5.46 -1.60 -6.08
C ILE A 102 -4.91 -2.18 -4.77
N LEU A 103 -5.67 -2.03 -3.67
CA LEU A 103 -5.25 -2.58 -2.37
C LEU A 103 -5.21 -4.11 -2.37
N ALA A 104 -6.22 -4.76 -2.95
CA ALA A 104 -6.28 -6.22 -3.02
C ALA A 104 -5.08 -6.79 -3.79
N VAL A 105 -4.74 -6.22 -4.96
CA VAL A 105 -3.58 -6.65 -5.74
C VAL A 105 -2.30 -6.53 -4.93
N VAL A 106 -2.07 -5.39 -4.26
CA VAL A 106 -0.87 -5.21 -3.44
C VAL A 106 -0.85 -6.19 -2.26
N ILE A 107 -1.93 -6.30 -1.49
CA ILE A 107 -1.99 -7.16 -0.31
C ILE A 107 -1.78 -8.64 -0.68
N ILE A 108 -2.42 -9.12 -1.74
CA ILE A 108 -2.34 -10.52 -2.21
C ILE A 108 -0.97 -10.79 -2.87
N SER A 109 -0.30 -9.78 -3.43
CA SER A 109 1.00 -9.99 -4.10
C SER A 109 2.09 -10.52 -3.16
N LEU A 110 2.08 -10.17 -1.87
CA LEU A 110 3.07 -10.64 -0.90
C LEU A 110 2.95 -12.14 -0.60
N PRO A 111 1.79 -12.67 -0.14
CA PRO A 111 1.67 -14.09 0.15
C PRO A 111 1.92 -14.96 -1.08
N ILE A 112 1.50 -14.50 -2.28
CA ILE A 112 1.83 -15.20 -3.53
C ILE A 112 3.35 -15.30 -3.72
N ARG A 113 4.07 -14.18 -3.57
CA ARG A 113 5.55 -14.16 -3.71
C ARG A 113 6.26 -15.01 -2.65
N LEU A 114 5.77 -14.99 -1.41
CA LEU A 114 6.35 -15.79 -0.32
C LEU A 114 6.06 -17.29 -0.45
N ALA A 115 4.95 -17.66 -1.10
CA ALA A 115 4.59 -19.04 -1.37
C ALA A 115 5.47 -19.67 -2.46
N LEU A 116 5.97 -18.87 -3.41
CA LEU A 116 7.02 -19.28 -4.35
C LEU A 116 8.32 -19.48 -3.56
N LYS A 117 9.06 -20.56 -3.82
CA LYS A 117 10.39 -20.76 -3.21
C LYS A 117 11.35 -19.65 -3.69
N PRO A 118 12.35 -19.27 -2.87
CA PRO A 118 13.40 -18.37 -3.32
C PRO A 118 14.05 -18.93 -4.59
N ALA A 119 14.36 -18.04 -5.54
CA ALA A 119 15.09 -18.44 -6.73
C ALA A 119 16.50 -18.86 -6.28
N VAL A 120 16.84 -20.12 -6.50
CA VAL A 120 18.22 -20.59 -6.34
C VAL A 120 18.99 -19.92 -7.48
N GLU A 121 19.79 -18.91 -7.15
CA GLU A 121 20.78 -18.39 -8.09
C GLU A 121 21.87 -19.47 -8.19
N GLU A 122 21.94 -20.15 -9.34
CA GLU A 122 23.03 -21.06 -9.71
C GLU A 122 24.35 -20.32 -9.92
#